data_AF-A0A438F5C2-F1
#
_entry.id   AF-A0A438F5C2-F1
#
_cell.length_a   1.000
_cell.length_b   1.000
_cell.length_c   1.000
_cell.angle_alpha   90.00
_cell.angle_beta   90.00
_cell.angle_gamma   90.00
#
_symmetry.space_group_name_H-M   'P 1'
#
loop_
_entity.id
_entity.type
_entity.pdbx_description
1 polymer ?
#
loop_
_entity_poly.entity_id
_entity_poly.type
_entity_poly.pdbx_seq_one_letter_code
_entity_poly.pdbx_strand_id
1 'polypeptide(L)'
;MDWSWIALSLIALAYVVRALLNISKNKHKRLPPGPRGIPILGNLHMLAEQFLKTNDLVFAGRPPHEVQELYPTTERHILYRLWSLLRNMRKLCTLGLLSNLRISSFQPLRREELDLLIKSLKEAALARTAVDLSAKISSLSADMSCRMIFGKKYMDKDIDERGFKAVFRGYAISWSS
;
A
#
# COMPACT_ATOMS: atom_id res chain seq x y z
N MET A 1 -1.56 -65.45 19.54
CA MET A 1 -1.63 -64.14 18.84
C MET A 1 -1.94 -63.13 19.92
N ASP A 2 -0.89 -62.49 20.41
CA ASP A 2 -0.88 -62.00 21.77
C ASP A 2 -1.43 -60.58 21.81
N TRP A 3 -2.53 -60.43 22.54
CA TRP A 3 -3.27 -59.18 22.73
C TRP A 3 -2.39 -58.01 23.23
N SER A 4 -1.23 -58.33 23.80
CA SER A 4 -0.22 -57.38 24.29
C SER A 4 0.27 -56.40 23.21
N TRP A 5 0.49 -56.87 21.97
CA TRP A 5 0.97 -55.98 20.89
C TRP A 5 -0.12 -55.04 20.38
N ILE A 6 -1.37 -55.48 20.41
CA ILE A 6 -2.54 -54.67 20.03
C ILE A 6 -2.75 -53.55 21.06
N ALA A 7 -2.62 -53.88 22.35
CA ALA A 7 -2.72 -52.91 23.43
C ALA A 7 -1.62 -51.83 23.33
N LEU A 8 -0.36 -52.22 23.08
CA LEU A 8 0.74 -51.28 22.91
C LEU A 8 0.56 -50.38 21.68
N SER A 9 0.06 -50.93 20.57
CA SER A 9 -0.25 -50.17 19.35
C SER A 9 -1.34 -49.12 19.59
N LEU A 10 -2.41 -49.47 20.32
CA LEU A 10 -3.49 -48.54 20.68
C LEU A 10 -3.01 -47.41 21.61
N ILE A 11 -2.14 -47.71 22.57
CA ILE A 11 -1.57 -46.72 23.48
C ILE A 11 -0.66 -45.75 22.71
N ALA A 12 0.19 -46.26 21.83
CA ALA A 12 1.04 -45.45 20.97
C ALA A 12 0.22 -44.54 20.05
N LEU A 13 -0.84 -45.07 19.43
CA LEU A 13 -1.76 -44.31 18.60
C LEU A 13 -2.44 -43.18 19.40
N ALA A 14 -2.93 -43.47 20.60
CA ALA A 14 -3.55 -42.47 21.47
C ALA A 14 -2.57 -41.34 21.86
N TYR A 15 -1.30 -41.68 22.12
CA TYR A 15 -0.27 -40.70 22.44
C TYR A 15 0.04 -39.79 21.24
N VAL A 16 0.15 -40.36 20.04
CA VAL A 16 0.38 -39.61 18.80
C VAL A 16 -0.79 -38.68 18.49
N VAL A 17 -2.04 -39.16 18.62
CA VAL A 17 -3.23 -38.32 18.43
C VAL A 17 -3.26 -37.17 19.43
N ARG A 18 -2.94 -37.43 20.71
CA ARG A 18 -2.86 -36.39 21.74
C ARG A 18 -1.77 -35.35 21.45
N ALA A 19 -0.62 -35.78 20.96
CA ALA A 19 0.48 -34.90 20.57
C ALA A 19 0.11 -34.02 19.36
N LEU A 20 -0.54 -34.60 18.34
CA LEU A 20 -1.03 -33.88 17.16
C LEU A 20 -2.10 -32.83 17.53
N LEU A 21 -3.03 -33.17 18.43
CA LEU A 21 -4.02 -32.22 18.94
C LEU A 21 -3.38 -31.08 19.76
N ASN A 22 -2.31 -31.35 20.50
CA ASN A 22 -1.61 -30.34 21.30
C ASN A 22 -0.78 -29.37 20.44
N ILE A 23 -0.15 -29.87 19.37
CA ILE A 23 0.54 -29.03 18.37
C ILE A 23 -0.44 -28.05 17.69
N SER A 24 -1.67 -28.49 17.44
CA SER A 24 -2.71 -27.65 16.81
C SER A 24 -3.16 -26.48 17.70
N LYS A 25 -3.25 -26.69 19.02
CA LYS A 25 -3.66 -25.65 19.97
C LYS A 25 -2.55 -24.62 20.25
N ASN A 26 -1.28 -24.97 19.99
CA ASN A 26 -0.13 -24.11 20.28
C ASN A 26 0.22 -23.12 19.15
N LYS A 27 -0.76 -22.77 18.30
CA LYS A 27 -0.69 -21.58 17.44
C LYS A 27 -1.19 -20.38 18.22
N HIS A 28 -0.47 -20.02 19.30
CA HIS A 28 -0.58 -18.65 19.80
C HIS A 28 -0.07 -17.76 18.67
N LYS A 29 -0.99 -17.07 17.99
CA LYS A 29 -0.66 -16.17 16.90
C LYS A 29 0.32 -15.15 17.47
N ARG A 30 1.61 -15.28 17.13
CA ARG A 30 2.62 -14.24 17.37
C ARG A 30 2.32 -13.11 16.39
N LEU A 31 1.22 -12.41 16.64
CA LEU A 31 0.98 -11.12 16.03
C LEU A 31 1.96 -10.15 16.68
N PRO A 32 2.63 -9.28 15.91
CA PRO A 32 3.39 -8.20 16.51
C PRO A 32 2.47 -7.43 17.46
N PRO A 33 2.96 -6.94 18.62
CA PRO A 33 2.14 -6.16 19.52
C PRO A 33 1.51 -5.00 18.73
N GLY A 34 0.18 -4.99 18.66
CA GLY A 34 -0.53 -3.87 18.06
C GLY A 34 -0.18 -2.59 18.80
N PRO A 35 -0.17 -1.43 18.12
CA PRO A 35 0.08 -0.15 18.78
C PRO A 35 -0.88 -0.02 19.97
N ARG A 36 -0.33 0.21 21.17
CA ARG A 36 -1.12 0.45 22.40
C ARG A 36 -2.12 1.55 22.09
N GLY A 37 -3.39 1.34 22.46
CA GLY A 37 -4.49 2.23 22.14
C GLY A 37 -4.12 3.68 22.44
N ILE A 38 -4.12 4.52 21.40
CA ILE A 38 -3.95 5.96 21.56
C ILE A 38 -5.17 6.42 22.35
N PRO A 39 -5.01 7.09 23.51
CA PRO A 39 -6.14 7.61 24.23
C PRO A 39 -6.90 8.52 23.28
N ILE A 40 -8.19 8.24 23.07
CA ILE A 40 -9.08 9.10 22.26
C ILE A 40 -9.26 10.38 23.06
N LEU A 41 -8.28 11.29 22.94
CA LEU A 41 -8.39 12.65 23.44
C LEU A 41 -9.47 13.30 22.60
N GLY A 42 -10.63 13.56 23.22
CA GLY A 42 -11.79 14.20 22.59
C GLY A 42 -11.49 15.59 21.99
N ASN A 43 -10.28 16.12 22.19
CA ASN A 43 -9.77 17.34 21.57
C ASN A 43 -8.59 17.10 20.61
N LEU A 44 -8.63 16.00 19.85
CA LEU A 44 -7.59 15.64 18.87
C LEU A 44 -7.33 16.77 17.85
N HIS A 45 -8.31 17.62 17.55
CA HIS A 45 -8.14 18.72 16.59
C HIS A 45 -7.19 19.82 17.10
N MET A 46 -7.36 20.30 18.34
CA MET A 46 -6.44 21.28 18.93
C MET A 46 -5.07 20.66 19.22
N LEU A 47 -5.03 19.39 19.63
CA LEU A 47 -3.77 18.69 19.84
C LEU A 47 -3.03 18.45 18.52
N ALA A 48 -3.73 18.11 17.43
CA ALA A 48 -3.13 17.87 16.13
C ALA A 48 -2.41 19.11 15.60
N GLU A 49 -2.94 20.31 15.83
CA GLU A 49 -2.24 21.54 15.45
C GLU A 49 -0.96 21.74 16.26
N GLN A 50 -1.01 21.57 17.59
CA GLN A 50 0.17 21.67 18.44
C GLN A 50 1.20 20.56 18.18
N PHE A 51 0.75 19.40 17.73
CA PHE A 51 1.59 18.24 17.46
C PHE A 51 2.25 18.31 16.08
N LEU A 52 1.47 18.67 15.04
CA LEU A 52 1.92 18.72 13.65
C LEU A 52 2.55 20.06 13.26
N LYS A 53 2.23 21.17 13.93
CA LYS A 53 2.87 22.48 13.67
C LYS A 53 3.94 22.82 14.69
N THR A 54 3.66 22.65 15.98
CA THR A 54 4.55 23.17 17.04
C THR A 54 5.63 22.17 17.45
N ASN A 55 5.31 20.87 17.46
CA ASN A 55 6.21 19.81 17.95
C ASN A 55 6.56 18.75 16.89
N ASP A 56 6.46 19.09 15.60
CA ASP A 56 6.69 18.14 14.49
C ASP A 56 8.08 17.49 14.59
N LEU A 57 9.13 18.25 14.93
CA LEU A 57 10.50 17.72 15.06
C LEU A 57 10.66 16.68 16.18
N VAL A 58 9.92 16.82 17.29
CA VAL A 58 9.97 15.91 18.43
C VAL A 58 9.30 14.57 18.09
N PHE A 59 8.27 14.61 17.24
CA PHE A 59 7.51 13.42 16.83
C PHE A 59 7.92 12.84 15.47
N ALA A 60 8.62 13.60 14.63
CA ALA A 60 9.23 13.12 13.40
C ALA A 60 10.38 12.15 13.69
N GLY A 61 11.00 12.26 14.87
CA GLY A 61 11.93 11.29 15.41
C GLY A 61 11.18 10.07 15.95
N ARG A 62 11.46 8.88 15.40
CA ARG A 62 11.04 7.63 16.04
C ARG A 62 11.82 7.52 17.37
N PRO A 63 11.16 7.49 18.54
CA PRO A 63 11.87 7.30 19.80
C PRO A 63 12.63 5.96 19.74
N PRO A 64 13.87 5.90 20.25
CA PRO A 64 14.64 4.65 20.28
C PRO A 64 13.88 3.64 21.16
N HIS A 65 13.18 2.72 20.51
CA HIS A 65 12.49 1.62 21.18
C HIS A 65 13.53 0.59 21.64
N GLU A 66 13.35 0.00 22.82
CA GLU A 66 14.16 -1.13 23.34
C GLU A 66 14.36 -2.33 22.37
N VAL A 67 13.62 -2.45 21.25
CA VAL A 67 13.93 -3.42 20.16
C VAL A 67 15.09 -2.98 19.28
N GLN A 68 15.73 -1.86 19.59
CA GLN A 68 16.92 -1.37 18.90
C GLN A 68 18.11 -2.35 18.95
N GLU A 69 18.18 -3.24 19.94
CA GLU A 69 19.21 -4.29 20.01
C GLU A 69 18.90 -5.52 19.14
N LEU A 70 17.65 -5.73 18.72
CA LEU A 70 17.25 -6.97 18.04
C LEU A 70 17.45 -6.92 16.51
N TYR A 71 17.55 -5.71 15.92
CA TYR A 71 17.69 -5.54 14.48
C TYR A 71 19.03 -4.89 14.11
N PRO A 72 19.82 -5.50 13.20
CA PRO A 72 21.12 -4.96 12.81
C PRO A 72 20.99 -3.58 12.17
N THR A 73 21.98 -2.72 12.45
CA THR A 73 22.14 -1.32 12.04
C THR A 73 21.80 -1.05 10.56
N THR A 74 21.99 -2.05 9.69
CA THR A 74 21.66 -2.03 8.26
C THR A 74 20.18 -1.72 7.97
N GLU A 75 19.22 -2.26 8.74
CA GLU A 75 17.79 -2.03 8.49
C GLU A 75 17.34 -0.61 8.84
N ARG A 76 17.99 0.02 9.84
CA ARG A 76 17.76 1.44 10.14
C ARG A 76 18.16 2.32 8.97
N HIS A 77 19.30 2.05 8.33
CA HIS A 77 19.74 2.78 7.14
C HIS A 77 18.75 2.66 5.97
N ILE A 78 18.13 1.49 5.79
CA ILE A 78 17.12 1.26 4.75
C ILE A 78 15.85 2.08 5.05
N LEU A 79 15.37 2.09 6.30
CA LEU A 79 14.20 2.87 6.70
C LEU A 79 14.42 4.39 6.56
N TYR A 80 15.60 4.89 6.97
CA TYR A 80 15.95 6.29 6.77
C TYR A 80 16.11 6.65 5.29
N ARG A 81 16.65 5.75 4.46
CA ARG A 81 16.76 5.92 3.00
C ARG A 81 15.39 5.88 2.31
N LEU A 82 14.48 5.02 2.77
CA LEU A 82 13.10 4.96 2.29
C LEU A 82 12.34 6.27 2.65
N TRP A 83 12.58 6.80 3.85
CA TRP A 83 12.01 8.08 4.29
C TRP A 83 12.53 9.28 3.48
N SER A 84 13.85 9.37 3.28
CA SER A 84 14.43 10.45 2.48
C SER A 84 13.99 10.36 1.02
N LEU A 85 13.91 9.15 0.46
CA LEU A 85 13.33 8.91 -0.86
C LEU A 85 11.87 9.37 -0.92
N LEU A 86 11.03 9.00 0.05
CA LEU A 86 9.62 9.41 0.08
C LEU A 86 9.45 10.93 0.21
N ARG A 87 10.30 11.60 1.01
CA ARG A 87 10.30 13.07 1.14
C ARG A 87 10.69 13.74 -0.17
N ASN A 88 11.69 13.22 -0.88
CA ASN A 88 12.10 13.72 -2.18
C ASN A 88 11.02 13.50 -3.24
N MET A 89 10.39 12.31 -3.25
CA MET A 89 9.26 12.00 -4.13
C MET A 89 8.08 12.92 -3.85
N ARG A 90 7.76 13.22 -2.58
CA ARG A 90 6.69 14.16 -2.22
C ARG A 90 6.96 15.56 -2.79
N LYS A 91 8.19 16.09 -2.64
CA LYS A 91 8.56 17.39 -3.22
C LYS A 91 8.44 17.40 -4.74
N LEU A 92 8.91 16.35 -5.41
CA LEU A 92 8.87 16.23 -6.87
C LEU A 92 7.43 16.11 -7.37
N CYS A 93 6.57 15.33 -6.70
CA CYS A 93 5.15 15.24 -7.04
C CYS A 93 4.44 16.59 -6.83
N THR A 94 4.67 17.27 -5.71
CA THR A 94 4.02 18.56 -5.43
C THR A 94 4.41 19.64 -6.43
N LEU A 95 5.70 19.73 -6.80
CA LEU A 95 6.19 20.78 -7.70
C LEU A 95 6.03 20.43 -9.18
N GLY A 96 6.28 19.18 -9.57
CA GLY A 96 6.33 18.76 -10.99
C GLY A 96 5.03 18.20 -11.56
N LEU A 97 4.18 17.59 -10.72
CA LEU A 97 2.95 16.91 -11.16
C LEU A 97 1.68 17.62 -10.67
N LEU A 98 1.67 18.05 -9.41
CA LEU A 98 0.51 18.61 -8.72
C LEU A 98 0.56 20.14 -8.55
N SER A 99 1.47 20.81 -9.26
CA SER A 99 1.47 22.28 -9.31
C SER A 99 0.24 22.79 -10.07
N ASN A 100 -0.31 23.92 -9.65
CA ASN A 100 -1.50 24.53 -10.27
C ASN A 100 -1.35 24.72 -11.79
N LEU A 101 -0.15 25.09 -12.24
CA LEU A 101 0.18 25.22 -13.67
C LEU A 101 0.03 23.88 -14.42
N ARG A 102 0.51 22.79 -13.82
CA ARG A 102 0.46 21.45 -14.40
C ARG A 102 -0.96 20.89 -14.36
N ILE A 103 -1.68 21.09 -13.26
CA ILE A 103 -3.10 20.72 -13.12
C ILE A 103 -3.96 21.41 -14.20
N SER A 104 -3.68 22.69 -14.48
CA SER A 104 -4.33 23.43 -15.57
C SER A 104 -3.99 22.84 -16.93
N SER A 105 -2.73 22.47 -17.17
CA SER A 105 -2.32 21.84 -18.45
C SER A 105 -2.95 20.47 -18.71
N PHE A 106 -3.33 19.72 -17.66
CA PHE A 106 -4.03 18.43 -17.77
C PHE A 106 -5.56 18.56 -17.84
N GLN A 107 -6.10 19.78 -17.82
CA GLN A 107 -7.54 20.01 -17.99
C GLN A 107 -8.12 19.40 -19.29
N PRO A 108 -7.51 19.56 -20.49
CA PRO A 108 -8.03 18.94 -21.71
C PRO A 108 -8.03 17.41 -21.66
N LEU A 109 -6.99 16.81 -21.06
CA LEU A 109 -6.90 15.36 -20.88
C LEU A 109 -8.04 14.83 -20.01
N ARG A 110 -8.34 15.50 -18.88
CA ARG A 110 -9.47 15.12 -18.02
C ARG A 110 -10.82 15.24 -18.75
N ARG A 111 -10.98 16.27 -19.58
CA ARG A 111 -12.20 16.46 -20.39
C ARG A 111 -12.37 15.34 -21.40
N GLU A 112 -11.31 14.94 -22.08
CA GLU A 112 -11.33 13.84 -23.06
C GLU A 112 -11.74 12.51 -22.42
N GLU A 113 -11.13 12.13 -21.30
CA GLU A 113 -11.47 10.88 -20.60
C GLU A 113 -12.92 10.88 -20.09
N LEU A 114 -13.39 12.02 -19.57
CA LEU A 114 -14.79 12.17 -19.14
C LEU A 114 -15.76 12.09 -20.32
N ASP A 115 -15.42 12.67 -21.47
CA ASP A 115 -16.26 12.61 -22.67
C ASP A 115 -16.44 11.17 -23.17
N LEU A 116 -15.37 10.36 -23.12
CA LEU A 116 -15.45 8.92 -23.43
C LEU A 116 -16.36 8.17 -22.46
N LEU A 117 -16.25 8.44 -21.16
CA LEU A 117 -17.13 7.84 -20.16
C LEU A 117 -18.59 8.20 -20.43
N ILE A 118 -18.89 9.48 -20.69
CA ILE A 118 -20.23 9.97 -20.99
C ILE A 118 -20.80 9.33 -22.26
N LYS A 119 -20.00 9.20 -23.32
CA LYS A 119 -20.41 8.49 -24.55
C LYS A 119 -20.78 7.04 -24.26
N SER A 120 -19.93 6.32 -23.54
CA SER A 120 -20.21 4.92 -23.17
C SER A 120 -21.45 4.78 -22.28
N LEU A 121 -21.75 5.79 -21.45
CA LEU A 121 -22.94 5.80 -20.61
C LEU A 121 -24.21 6.11 -21.42
N LYS A 122 -24.13 7.02 -22.40
CA LYS A 122 -25.22 7.29 -23.35
C LYS A 122 -25.57 6.05 -24.16
N GLU A 123 -24.58 5.34 -24.67
CA GLU A 123 -24.79 4.08 -25.41
C GLU A 123 -25.44 3.00 -24.53
N ALA A 124 -24.99 2.84 -23.29
CA ALA A 124 -25.59 1.90 -22.36
C ALA A 124 -27.02 2.29 -21.95
N ALA A 125 -27.30 3.59 -21.82
CA ALA A 125 -28.65 4.10 -21.56
C ALA A 125 -29.60 3.81 -22.73
N LEU A 126 -29.14 3.97 -23.98
CA LEU A 126 -29.90 3.60 -25.17
C LEU A 126 -30.17 2.09 -25.24
N ALA A 127 -29.18 1.27 -24.89
CA ALA A 127 -29.31 -0.18 -24.79
C ALA A 127 -30.14 -0.64 -23.57
N ARG A 128 -30.57 0.29 -22.69
CA ARG A 128 -31.25 0.03 -21.41
C ARG A 128 -30.54 -1.02 -20.54
N THR A 129 -29.21 -1.04 -20.59
CA THR A 129 -28.40 -1.97 -19.80
C THR A 129 -28.08 -1.38 -18.44
N ALA A 130 -28.13 -2.21 -17.39
CA ALA A 130 -27.67 -1.81 -16.08
C ALA A 130 -26.14 -1.68 -16.10
N VAL A 131 -25.61 -0.51 -15.74
CA VAL A 131 -24.18 -0.22 -15.69
C VAL A 131 -23.75 0.00 -14.26
N ASP A 132 -22.71 -0.73 -13.83
CA ASP A 132 -22.03 -0.44 -12.59
C ASP A 132 -21.14 0.81 -12.75
N LEU A 133 -21.59 1.91 -12.15
CA LEU A 133 -20.87 3.18 -12.13
C LEU A 133 -19.62 3.12 -11.26
N SER A 134 -19.62 2.35 -10.18
CA SER A 134 -18.46 2.25 -9.28
C SER A 134 -17.26 1.68 -10.03
N ALA A 135 -17.47 0.57 -10.73
CA ALA A 135 -16.43 -0.04 -11.55
C ALA A 135 -15.90 0.91 -12.64
N LYS A 136 -16.79 1.61 -13.35
CA LYS A 136 -16.40 2.56 -14.41
C LYS A 136 -15.66 3.80 -13.89
N ILE A 137 -16.05 4.32 -12.73
CA ILE A 137 -15.37 5.47 -12.11
C ILE A 137 -14.00 5.05 -11.59
N SER A 138 -13.89 3.86 -10.98
CA SER A 138 -12.60 3.32 -10.55
C SER A 138 -11.63 3.15 -11.72
N SER A 139 -12.07 2.57 -12.85
CA SER A 139 -11.23 2.44 -14.05
C SER A 139 -10.83 3.81 -14.62
N LEU A 140 -11.78 4.76 -14.71
CA LEU A 140 -11.51 6.12 -15.18
C LEU A 140 -10.44 6.83 -14.31
N SER A 141 -10.54 6.70 -12.99
CA SER A 141 -9.59 7.33 -12.06
C SER A 141 -8.17 6.74 -12.19
N ALA A 142 -8.07 5.44 -12.47
CA ALA A 142 -6.80 4.78 -12.75
C ALA A 142 -6.21 5.26 -14.08
N ASP A 143 -7.02 5.32 -15.14
CA ASP A 143 -6.59 5.81 -16.46
C ASP A 143 -6.15 7.28 -16.43
N MET A 144 -6.91 8.15 -15.76
CA MET A 144 -6.51 9.56 -15.56
C MET A 144 -5.16 9.66 -14.84
N SER A 145 -4.97 8.90 -13.75
CA SER A 145 -3.74 8.91 -12.97
C SER A 145 -2.55 8.41 -13.80
N CYS A 146 -2.71 7.30 -14.51
CA CYS A 146 -1.67 6.75 -15.37
C CYS A 146 -1.30 7.69 -16.51
N ARG A 147 -2.29 8.33 -17.15
CA ARG A 147 -2.05 9.26 -18.26
C ARG A 147 -1.40 10.56 -17.79
N MET A 148 -1.69 11.01 -16.57
CA MET A 148 -1.02 12.17 -15.97
C MET A 148 0.43 11.88 -15.53
N ILE A 149 0.69 10.69 -14.98
CA ILE A 149 2.02 10.32 -14.45
C ILE A 149 2.94 9.80 -15.56
N PHE A 150 2.43 8.94 -16.44
CA PHE A 150 3.21 8.19 -17.44
C PHE A 150 2.92 8.62 -18.88
N GLY A 151 1.91 9.47 -19.11
CA GLY A 151 1.50 9.85 -20.47
C GLY A 151 0.74 8.76 -21.23
N LYS A 152 0.45 7.60 -20.62
CA LYS A 152 -0.20 6.43 -21.24
C LYS A 152 -1.40 5.92 -20.41
N LYS A 153 -2.35 5.22 -21.05
CA LYS A 153 -3.54 4.65 -20.40
C LYS A 153 -3.21 3.34 -19.67
N TYR A 154 -3.92 3.03 -18.58
CA TYR A 154 -3.64 1.89 -17.69
C TYR A 154 -3.83 0.54 -18.38
N MET A 155 -4.84 0.45 -19.26
CA MET A 155 -5.17 -0.76 -20.02
C MET A 155 -4.44 -0.87 -21.37
N ASP A 156 -3.53 0.05 -21.67
CA ASP A 156 -2.68 -0.09 -22.85
C ASP A 156 -1.67 -1.20 -22.57
N LYS A 157 -1.62 -2.24 -23.43
CA LYS A 157 -0.82 -3.47 -23.23
C LYS A 157 0.69 -3.22 -23.11
N ASP A 158 1.12 -1.97 -23.24
CA ASP A 158 2.49 -1.48 -23.11
C ASP A 158 2.94 -1.15 -21.68
N ILE A 159 2.04 -1.14 -20.69
CA ILE A 159 2.47 -1.08 -19.27
C ILE A 159 2.89 -2.47 -18.79
N ASP A 160 3.78 -3.09 -19.55
CA ASP A 160 4.54 -4.26 -19.11
C ASP A 160 5.44 -3.86 -17.93
N GLU A 161 5.90 -4.84 -17.16
CA GLU A 161 6.98 -4.70 -16.18
C GLU A 161 8.24 -4.01 -16.78
N ARG A 162 8.41 -4.13 -18.10
CA ARG A 162 9.39 -3.39 -18.91
C ARG A 162 9.10 -1.90 -19.06
N GLY A 163 7.84 -1.50 -19.21
CA GLY A 163 7.42 -0.09 -19.27
C GLY A 163 7.69 0.64 -17.95
N PHE A 164 7.36 0.01 -16.81
CA PHE A 164 7.74 0.51 -15.48
C PHE A 164 9.26 0.65 -15.35
N LYS A 165 10.02 -0.39 -15.74
CA LYS A 165 11.49 -0.37 -15.68
C LYS A 165 12.14 0.65 -16.63
N ALA A 166 11.53 0.94 -17.78
CA ALA A 166 12.01 1.92 -18.76
C ALA A 166 11.83 3.36 -18.26
N VAL A 167 10.67 3.67 -17.66
CA VAL A 167 10.39 5.00 -17.09
C VAL A 167 11.36 5.33 -15.95
N PHE A 168 11.62 4.39 -15.04
CA PHE A 168 12.61 4.61 -13.97
C PHE A 168 14.05 4.69 -14.49
N ARG A 169 14.38 4.01 -15.58
CA ARG A 169 15.71 4.09 -16.19
C ARG A 169 15.94 5.47 -16.83
N GLY A 170 14.93 6.05 -17.47
CA GLY A 170 14.99 7.41 -18.02
C GLY A 170 15.25 8.48 -16.96
N TYR A 171 14.66 8.33 -15.76
CA TYR A 171 14.95 9.22 -14.63
C TYR A 171 16.30 8.91 -13.97
N ALA A 172 16.73 7.66 -13.85
CA ALA A 172 18.02 7.32 -13.24
C ALA A 172 19.23 7.88 -14.02
N ILE A 173 19.12 8.03 -15.35
CA ILE A 173 20.20 8.57 -16.20
C ILE A 173 20.32 10.10 -16.06
N SER A 174 19.22 10.80 -15.74
CA SER A 174 19.25 12.26 -15.52
C SER A 174 19.88 12.70 -14.20
N TRP A 175 20.16 11.77 -13.28
CA TRP A 175 20.75 12.06 -11.95
C TRP A 175 22.20 11.56 -11.80
N SER A 176 22.88 11.28 -12.93
CA SER A 176 24.30 10.90 -12.99
C SER A 176 25.12 11.88 -13.85
N SER A 177 24.72 13.15 -13.92
CA SER A 177 25.56 14.26 -14.42
C SER A 177 25.44 15.45 -13.48
#